data_AF-A0A844M410-F1
#
_entry.id   AF-A0A844M410-F1
#
_cell.length_a   1.000
_cell.length_b   1.000
_cell.length_c   1.000
_cell.angle_alpha   90.00
_cell.angle_beta   90.00
_cell.angle_gamma   90.00
#
_symmetry.space_group_name_H-M   'P 1'
#
loop_
_entity.id
_entity.type
_entity.pdbx_description
1 polymer ?
#
loop_
_entity_poly.entity_id
_entity_poly.type
_entity_poly.pdbx_seq_one_letter_code
_entity_poly.pdbx_strand_id
1 'polypeptide(L)' 'MKAGRPSKSTNNELKLSDVVNTPKSSVRVNFNLDEDTYTNLKRYALDNRTTITKLLTEMIENRLNER' A
#
# COMPACT_ATOMS: atom_id res chain seq x y z
N MET A 1 -41.46 3.06 -39.75
CA MET A 1 -41.01 1.85 -39.03
C MET A 1 -39.55 2.05 -38.65
N LYS A 2 -39.21 2.28 -37.37
CA LYS A 2 -37.82 2.28 -36.90
C LYS A 2 -37.52 0.90 -36.33
N ALA A 3 -36.75 0.11 -37.07
CA ALA A 3 -36.12 -1.10 -36.57
C ALA A 3 -34.91 -0.69 -35.70
N GLY A 4 -34.85 -1.21 -34.48
CA GLY A 4 -33.69 -1.05 -33.60
C GLY A 4 -34.06 -1.25 -32.13
N ARG A 5 -33.86 -2.46 -31.61
CA ARG A 5 -33.90 -2.74 -30.17
C ARG A 5 -32.71 -2.02 -29.52
N PRO A 6 -32.90 -1.13 -28.53
CA PRO A 6 -31.81 -0.79 -27.64
C PRO A 6 -31.70 -1.93 -26.62
N SER A 7 -30.88 -2.95 -26.91
CA SER A 7 -30.41 -3.82 -25.84
C SER A 7 -29.51 -2.97 -24.96
N LYS A 8 -29.98 -2.65 -23.75
CA LYS A 8 -29.22 -2.01 -22.69
C LYS A 8 -27.90 -2.77 -22.51
N SER A 9 -26.77 -2.21 -22.97
CA SER A 9 -25.46 -2.77 -22.65
C SER A 9 -25.28 -2.60 -21.15
N THR A 10 -25.45 -3.69 -20.41
CA THR A 10 -24.83 -3.78 -19.09
C THR A 10 -23.34 -3.72 -19.35
N ASN A 11 -22.73 -2.57 -19.07
CA ASN A 11 -21.28 -2.35 -19.12
C ASN A 11 -20.62 -3.22 -18.04
N ASN A 12 -20.61 -4.53 -18.26
CA ASN A 12 -19.84 -5.52 -17.52
C ASN A 12 -18.56 -5.82 -18.30
N GLU A 13 -17.95 -4.76 -18.85
CA GLU A 13 -16.62 -4.85 -19.44
C GLU A 13 -15.63 -4.99 -18.29
N LEU A 14 -15.17 -6.22 -18.04
CA LEU A 14 -13.99 -6.49 -17.23
C LEU A 14 -12.84 -5.66 -17.82
N LYS A 15 -12.39 -4.66 -17.07
CA LYS A 15 -11.37 -3.74 -17.55
C LYS A 15 -10.03 -4.41 -17.39
N LEU A 16 -9.09 -4.14 -18.30
CA LEU A 16 -7.71 -4.63 -18.16
C LEU A 16 -7.07 -4.19 -16.84
N SER A 17 -7.54 -3.08 -16.25
CA SER A 17 -7.18 -2.61 -14.91
C SER A 17 -7.51 -3.60 -13.78
N ASP A 18 -8.45 -4.52 -13.98
CA ASP A 18 -8.85 -5.52 -12.99
C ASP A 18 -7.85 -6.70 -12.94
N VAL A 19 -7.06 -6.87 -14.01
CA VAL A 19 -6.04 -7.93 -14.15
C VAL A 19 -4.63 -7.40 -13.87
N VAL A 20 -4.41 -6.10 -14.06
CA VAL A 20 -3.17 -5.44 -13.67
C VAL A 20 -3.14 -5.36 -12.15
N ASN A 21 -2.25 -6.14 -11.52
CA ASN A 21 -1.82 -5.95 -10.13
C ASN A 21 -1.30 -4.51 -9.99
N THR A 22 -2.21 -3.57 -9.78
CA THR A 22 -1.86 -2.19 -9.53
C THR A 22 -1.04 -2.20 -8.24
N PRO A 23 0.20 -1.68 -8.26
CA PRO A 23 0.99 -1.60 -7.04
C PRO A 23 0.15 -0.84 -6.02
N LYS A 24 -0.15 -1.48 -4.88
CA LYS A 24 -0.96 -0.88 -3.82
C LYS A 24 -0.36 0.50 -3.53
N SER A 25 -1.19 1.53 -3.60
CA SER A 25 -0.73 2.89 -3.33
C SER A 25 -0.18 2.96 -1.90
N SER A 26 1.04 3.45 -1.77
CA SER A 26 1.61 3.70 -0.45
C SER A 26 1.01 4.96 0.13
N VAL A 27 0.59 4.89 1.40
CA VAL A 27 0.09 6.04 2.16
C VAL A 27 1.19 6.49 3.10
N ARG A 28 1.49 7.80 3.12
CA ARG A 28 2.45 8.38 4.06
C ARG A 28 1.79 8.58 5.42
N VAL A 29 2.49 8.19 6.47
CA VAL A 29 2.08 8.37 7.87
C VAL A 29 3.12 9.25 8.56
N ASN A 30 2.65 10.28 9.27
CA ASN A 30 3.51 11.17 10.05
C ASN A 30 3.62 10.63 11.49
N PHE A 31 4.84 10.59 12.02
CA PHE A 31 5.12 10.21 13.41
C PHE A 31 5.78 11.37 14.13
N ASN A 32 5.42 11.53 15.41
CA ASN A 32 6.15 12.40 16.32
C ASN A 32 7.02 11.50 17.20
N LEU A 33 8.33 11.64 17.06
CA LEU A 33 9.33 10.95 17.87
C LEU A 33 10.16 12.03 18.57
N ASP A 34 10.59 11.77 19.78
CA ASP A 34 11.66 12.52 20.42
C ASP A 34 13.00 12.30 19.68
N GLU A 35 13.92 13.25 19.86
CA GLU A 35 15.19 13.27 19.12
C GLU A 35 16.08 12.06 19.44
N ASP A 36 16.09 11.62 20.69
CA ASP A 36 16.85 10.45 21.14
C ASP A 36 16.33 9.18 20.48
N THR A 37 15.00 8.98 20.49
CA THR A 37 14.37 7.84 19.81
C THR A 37 14.63 7.84 18.31
N TYR A 38 14.54 9.00 17.65
CA TYR A 38 14.85 9.12 16.22
C TYR A 38 16.32 8.76 15.92
N THR A 39 17.24 9.20 16.76
CA THR A 39 18.68 8.90 16.64
C THR A 39 18.95 7.41 16.81
N ASN A 40 18.35 6.80 17.83
CA ASN A 40 18.47 5.36 18.08
C ASN A 40 17.86 4.53 16.94
N LEU A 41 16.71 4.94 16.41
CA LEU A 41 16.07 4.29 15.26
C LEU A 41 16.96 4.34 14.01
N LYS A 42 17.62 5.48 13.75
CA LYS A 42 18.59 5.61 12.66
C LYS A 42 19.80 4.69 12.82
N ARG A 43 20.39 4.66 14.02
CA ARG A 43 21.52 3.77 14.32
C ARG A 43 21.14 2.32 14.12
N TYR A 44 20.00 1.91 14.67
CA TYR A 44 19.50 0.54 14.52
C TYR A 44 19.29 0.16 13.05
N ALA A 45 18.68 1.04 12.24
CA ALA A 45 18.49 0.79 10.82
C ALA A 45 19.84 0.63 10.08
N LEU A 46 20.84 1.46 10.43
CA LEU A 46 22.19 1.40 9.87
C LEU A 46 22.89 0.07 10.22
N ASP A 47 22.84 -0.32 11.49
CA ASP A 47 23.49 -1.54 12.01
C ASP A 47 22.93 -2.81 11.33
N ASN A 48 21.62 -2.80 11.03
CA ASN A 48 20.93 -3.89 10.36
C ASN A 48 20.92 -3.78 8.83
N ARG A 49 21.66 -2.82 8.25
CA ARG A 49 21.74 -2.57 6.79
C ARG A 49 20.36 -2.47 6.12
N THR A 50 19.41 -1.85 6.82
CA THR A 50 18.03 -1.67 6.35
C THR A 50 17.66 -0.18 6.30
N THR A 51 16.47 0.13 5.82
CA THR A 51 15.91 1.48 5.88
C THR A 51 14.87 1.57 6.98
N ILE A 52 14.68 2.76 7.55
CA ILE A 52 13.64 3.01 8.55
C ILE A 52 12.26 2.60 8.00
N THR A 53 11.98 2.90 6.73
CA THR A 53 10.73 2.51 6.08
C THR A 53 10.55 1.00 6.09
N LYS A 54 11.55 0.23 5.63
CA LYS A 54 11.48 -1.23 5.59
C LYS A 54 11.31 -1.82 6.99
N LEU A 55 12.10 -1.33 7.95
CA LEU A 55 12.02 -1.74 9.35
C LEU A 55 10.63 -1.53 9.94
N LEU A 56 10.08 -0.32 9.81
CA LEU A 56 8.76 0.00 10.35
C LEU A 56 7.64 -0.78 9.65
N THR A 57 7.73 -0.96 8.33
CA THR A 57 6.78 -1.79 7.59
C THR A 57 6.77 -3.22 8.11
N GLU A 58 7.94 -3.86 8.24
CA GLU A 58 8.05 -5.24 8.74
C GLU A 58 7.53 -5.36 10.18
N MET A 59 7.87 -4.39 11.06
CA MET A 59 7.37 -4.38 12.42
C MET A 59 5.84 -4.26 12.49
N ILE A 60 5.24 -3.40 11.66
CA ILE A 60 3.78 -3.23 11.61
C ILE A 60 3.12 -4.50 11.05
N GLU A 61 3.65 -5.08 9.97
CA GLU A 61 3.12 -6.30 9.37
C GLU A 61 3.18 -7.48 10.36
N ASN A 62 4.32 -7.69 11.02
CA ASN A 62 4.46 -8.73 12.04
C ASN A 62 3.43 -8.54 13.15
N ARG A 63 3.26 -7.30 13.65
CA ARG A 63 2.31 -7.00 14.72
C ARG A 63 0.85 -7.18 14.30
N LEU A 64 0.51 -6.96 13.03
CA LEU A 64 -0.84 -7.17 12.50
C LEU A 64 -1.14 -8.66 12.24
N ASN A 65 -0.11 -9.44 11.92
CA ASN A 65 -0.21 -10.87 11.62
C ASN A 65 -0.19 -11.77 12.87
N GLU A 66 0.24 -11.25 14.03
CA GLU A 66 0.14 -11.90 15.35
C GLU A 66 -1.31 -12.01 15.88
N ARG A 67 -2.32 -12.00 15.00
CA ARG A 67 -3.75 -12.11 15.33
C ARG A 67 -4.26 -13.55 15.36
#